data_AF-B9A058-F1
#
_entry.id   AF-B9A058-F1
#
_cell.length_a   1.000
_cell.length_b   1.000
_cell.length_c   1.000
_cell.angle_alpha   90.00
_cell.angle_beta   90.00
_cell.angle_gamma   90.00
#
_symmetry.space_group_name_H-M   'P 1'
#
loop_
_entity.id
_entity.type
_entity.pdbx_description
1 polymer ?
#
loop_
_entity_poly.entity_id
_entity_poly.type
_entity_poly.pdbx_seq_one_letter_code
_entity_poly.pdbx_strand_id
1 'polypeptide(L)'
;MLEEDLLALKSPSKENIASVLENYHTESKIDRDKSFILEEHMDKINSCFSANTVEEIIENLQQDGSSFALEQLKVINKMSPTSLKITLRQLMEGSSKTLQEVLTMEYRLSQACMRGHDFHEGVRAVLIDKDQSPKWKPADLKEVTEEDLNNHFKSLGSSDLKF
;
A
#
# COMPACT_ATOMS: atom_id res chain seq x y z
N MET A 1 -3.13 -14.42 32.60
CA MET A 1 -3.57 -13.98 31.25
C MET A 1 -2.40 -13.27 30.56
N LEU A 2 -2.35 -13.23 29.22
CA LEU A 2 -1.19 -12.66 28.50
C LEU A 2 -0.75 -11.28 29.02
N GLU A 3 -1.72 -10.39 29.25
CA GLU A 3 -1.47 -9.05 29.80
C GLU A 3 -0.79 -9.09 31.18
N GLU A 4 -1.26 -9.94 32.09
CA GLU A 4 -0.70 -10.09 33.43
C GLU A 4 0.74 -10.61 33.39
N ASP A 5 1.03 -11.57 32.51
CA ASP A 5 2.36 -12.16 32.38
C ASP A 5 3.37 -11.19 31.76
N LEU A 6 2.93 -10.35 30.83
CA LEU A 6 3.74 -9.25 30.30
C LEU A 6 4.05 -8.19 31.36
N LEU A 7 3.05 -7.82 32.18
CA LEU A 7 3.22 -6.84 33.27
C LEU A 7 4.08 -7.39 34.42
N ALA A 8 4.14 -8.71 34.59
CA ALA A 8 4.95 -9.36 35.63
C ALA A 8 6.45 -9.44 35.31
N LEU A 9 6.88 -9.08 34.08
CA LEU A 9 8.28 -9.08 33.69
C LEU A 9 9.08 -8.02 34.46
N LYS A 10 9.95 -8.48 35.36
CA LYS A 10 10.78 -7.59 36.21
C LYS A 10 11.76 -6.72 35.41
N SER A 11 12.24 -7.22 34.27
CA SER A 11 13.18 -6.54 33.37
C SER A 11 12.84 -6.85 31.92
N PRO A 12 11.84 -6.18 31.31
CA PRO A 12 11.40 -6.48 29.95
C PRO A 12 12.52 -6.28 28.93
N SER A 13 12.70 -7.29 28.07
CA SER A 13 13.62 -7.29 26.93
C SER A 13 12.90 -7.84 25.71
N LYS A 14 13.44 -7.64 24.50
CA LYS A 14 12.82 -8.18 23.27
C LYS A 14 12.65 -9.70 23.37
N GLU A 15 13.64 -10.37 23.96
CA GLU A 15 13.72 -11.82 24.07
C GLU A 15 12.68 -12.38 25.04
N ASN A 16 12.54 -11.78 26.24
CA ASN A 16 11.57 -12.29 27.21
C ASN A 16 10.13 -11.90 26.85
N ILE A 17 9.90 -10.74 26.22
CA ILE A 17 8.60 -10.38 25.67
C ILE A 17 8.22 -11.38 24.57
N ALA A 18 9.13 -11.65 23.63
CA ALA A 18 8.90 -12.63 22.57
C ALA A 18 8.60 -14.02 23.13
N SER A 19 9.33 -14.45 24.17
CA SER A 19 9.08 -15.74 24.83
C SER A 19 7.69 -15.82 25.47
N VAL A 20 7.21 -14.75 26.13
CA VAL A 20 5.85 -14.73 26.68
C VAL A 20 4.83 -14.82 25.55
N LEU A 21 4.99 -14.03 24.49
CA LEU A 21 4.08 -14.05 23.33
C LEU A 21 4.04 -15.43 22.65
N GLU A 22 5.20 -16.07 22.48
CA GLU A 22 5.32 -17.38 21.83
C GLU A 22 4.60 -18.49 22.62
N ASN A 23 4.67 -18.45 23.95
CA ASN A 23 3.95 -19.41 24.79
C ASN A 23 2.44 -19.33 24.53
N TYR A 24 1.87 -18.13 24.54
CA TYR A 24 0.45 -17.93 24.27
C TYR A 24 0.07 -18.22 22.81
N HIS A 25 0.96 -17.94 21.86
CA HIS A 25 0.78 -18.30 20.45
C HIS A 25 0.69 -19.82 20.28
N THR A 26 1.61 -20.57 20.89
CA THR A 26 1.66 -22.03 20.83
C THR A 26 0.45 -22.69 21.50
N GLU A 27 -0.06 -22.11 22.59
CA GLU A 27 -1.26 -22.60 23.27
C GLU A 27 -2.56 -22.27 22.51
N SER A 28 -2.54 -21.26 21.65
CA SER A 28 -3.70 -20.89 20.85
C SER A 28 -4.08 -22.02 19.88
N LYS A 29 -5.38 -22.30 19.83
CA LYS A 29 -6.02 -23.20 18.84
C LYS A 29 -6.75 -22.42 17.75
N ILE A 30 -6.84 -21.10 17.89
CA ILE A 30 -7.52 -20.24 16.92
C ILE A 30 -6.67 -20.23 15.65
N ASP A 31 -7.30 -20.55 14.53
CA ASP A 31 -6.74 -20.47 13.18
C ASP A 31 -5.46 -21.31 12.96
N ARG A 32 -5.17 -22.27 13.84
CA ARG A 32 -4.00 -23.15 13.77
C ARG A 32 -3.90 -23.92 12.44
N ASP A 33 -5.03 -24.35 11.92
CA ASP A 33 -5.12 -25.13 10.68
C ASP A 33 -5.51 -24.28 9.46
N LYS A 34 -5.67 -22.95 9.62
CA LYS A 34 -5.93 -22.06 8.49
C LYS A 34 -4.63 -21.83 7.74
N SER A 35 -4.60 -22.25 6.48
CA SER A 35 -3.51 -21.89 5.57
C SER A 35 -3.47 -20.39 5.32
N PHE A 36 -2.31 -19.90 4.90
CA PHE A 36 -2.17 -18.52 4.50
C PHE A 36 -3.07 -18.26 3.28
N ILE A 37 -4.01 -17.32 3.41
CA ILE A 37 -5.09 -17.14 2.41
C ILE A 37 -4.60 -16.75 1.01
N LEU A 38 -3.36 -16.26 0.88
CA LEU A 38 -2.78 -15.89 -0.41
C LEU A 38 -1.84 -16.97 -0.95
N GLU A 39 -1.62 -18.08 -0.24
CA GLU A 39 -0.65 -19.12 -0.61
C GLU A 39 -0.85 -19.63 -2.05
N GLU A 40 -2.10 -19.94 -2.43
CA GLU A 40 -2.45 -20.39 -3.78
C GLU A 40 -2.32 -19.31 -4.88
N HIS A 41 -2.14 -18.05 -4.49
CA HIS A 41 -2.01 -16.91 -5.40
C HIS A 41 -0.59 -16.32 -5.42
N MET A 42 0.32 -16.77 -4.55
CA MET A 42 1.66 -16.17 -4.41
C MET A 42 2.45 -16.15 -5.70
N ASP A 43 2.44 -17.24 -6.48
CA ASP A 43 3.14 -17.30 -7.77
C ASP A 43 2.60 -16.27 -8.76
N LYS A 44 1.27 -16.05 -8.76
CA LYS A 44 0.62 -15.05 -9.62
C LYS A 44 0.86 -13.63 -9.14
N ILE A 45 0.86 -13.40 -7.82
CA ILE A 45 1.20 -12.11 -7.24
C ILE A 45 2.63 -11.74 -7.65
N ASN A 46 3.57 -12.66 -7.43
CA ASN A 46 4.97 -12.46 -7.75
C ASN A 46 5.18 -12.23 -9.26
N SER A 47 4.50 -12.99 -10.13
CA SER A 47 4.66 -12.80 -11.57
C SER A 47 4.00 -11.51 -12.07
N CYS A 48 2.72 -11.29 -11.74
CA CYS A 48 1.94 -10.21 -12.33
C CYS A 48 2.36 -8.82 -11.84
N PHE A 49 2.78 -8.71 -10.57
CA PHE A 49 3.12 -7.42 -9.95
C PHE A 49 4.64 -7.15 -9.92
N SER A 50 5.45 -7.92 -10.64
CA SER A 50 6.91 -7.74 -10.70
C SER A 50 7.40 -6.62 -11.64
N ALA A 51 6.51 -6.04 -12.44
CA ALA A 51 6.88 -5.05 -13.45
C ALA A 51 7.15 -3.66 -12.84
N ASN A 52 7.85 -2.82 -13.61
CA ASN A 52 8.27 -1.48 -13.15
C ASN A 52 7.26 -0.38 -13.50
N THR A 53 6.21 -0.71 -14.24
CA THR A 53 5.14 0.23 -14.62
C THR A 53 3.77 -0.36 -14.34
N VAL A 54 2.79 0.50 -14.08
CA VAL A 54 1.40 0.07 -13.82
C VAL A 54 0.80 -0.52 -15.10
N GLU A 55 1.16 0.02 -16.26
CA GLU A 55 0.78 -0.48 -17.57
C GLU A 55 1.23 -1.93 -17.79
N GLU A 56 2.49 -2.25 -17.51
CA GLU A 56 2.99 -3.64 -17.61
C GLU A 56 2.34 -4.57 -16.59
N ILE A 57 2.05 -4.11 -15.36
CA ILE A 57 1.31 -4.90 -14.37
C ILE A 57 -0.09 -5.25 -14.91
N ILE A 58 -0.78 -4.28 -15.52
CA ILE A 58 -2.09 -4.51 -16.14
C ILE A 58 -1.97 -5.51 -17.31
N GLU A 59 -0.95 -5.37 -18.16
CA GLU A 59 -0.70 -6.30 -19.25
C GLU A 59 -0.43 -7.73 -18.73
N ASN A 60 0.39 -7.88 -17.69
CA ASN A 60 0.65 -9.19 -17.08
C ASN A 60 -0.62 -9.83 -16.52
N LEU A 61 -1.46 -9.05 -15.82
CA LEU A 61 -2.74 -9.54 -15.29
C LEU A 61 -3.71 -9.94 -16.42
N GLN A 62 -3.73 -9.19 -17.52
CA GLN A 62 -4.55 -9.52 -18.70
C GLN A 62 -4.07 -10.80 -19.37
N GLN A 63 -2.76 -11.00 -19.46
CA GLN A 63 -2.15 -12.21 -20.04
C GLN A 63 -2.36 -13.45 -19.16
N ASP A 64 -2.26 -13.33 -17.83
CA ASP A 64 -2.57 -14.43 -16.90
C ASP A 64 -4.03 -14.86 -17.03
N GLY A 65 -4.96 -13.90 -17.07
CA GLY A 65 -6.37 -14.15 -17.39
C GLY A 65 -7.11 -15.05 -16.39
N SER A 66 -6.50 -15.41 -15.26
CA SER A 66 -7.16 -16.23 -14.24
C SER A 66 -8.22 -15.43 -13.47
N SER A 67 -9.09 -16.13 -12.74
CA SER A 67 -10.11 -15.49 -11.90
C SER A 67 -9.50 -14.45 -10.95
N PHE A 68 -8.38 -14.79 -10.30
CA PHE A 68 -7.63 -13.87 -9.45
C PHE A 68 -7.21 -12.61 -10.21
N ALA A 69 -6.56 -12.75 -11.37
CA ALA A 69 -6.05 -11.61 -12.12
C ALA A 69 -7.17 -10.71 -12.67
N LEU A 70 -8.27 -11.31 -13.15
CA LEU A 70 -9.44 -10.57 -13.61
C LEU A 70 -10.14 -9.78 -12.49
N GLU A 71 -10.19 -10.34 -11.27
CA GLU A 71 -10.70 -9.60 -10.11
C GLU A 71 -9.77 -8.42 -9.73
N GLN A 72 -8.44 -8.61 -9.76
CA GLN A 72 -7.51 -7.51 -9.50
C GLN A 72 -7.60 -6.41 -10.55
N LEU A 73 -7.77 -6.77 -11.84
CA LEU A 73 -7.99 -5.80 -12.91
C LEU A 73 -9.25 -4.95 -12.67
N LYS A 74 -10.35 -5.57 -12.20
CA LYS A 74 -11.57 -4.81 -11.86
C LYS A 74 -11.34 -3.81 -10.74
N VAL A 75 -10.49 -4.14 -9.76
CA VAL A 75 -10.13 -3.24 -8.66
C VAL A 75 -9.26 -2.11 -9.20
N ILE A 76 -8.16 -2.43 -9.88
CA ILE A 76 -7.18 -1.46 -10.42
C ILE A 76 -7.88 -0.45 -11.35
N ASN A 77 -8.76 -0.90 -12.25
CA ASN A 77 -9.46 -0.04 -13.21
C ASN A 77 -10.44 0.95 -12.57
N LYS A 78 -10.79 0.79 -11.29
CA LYS A 78 -11.63 1.74 -10.55
C LYS A 78 -10.81 2.80 -9.82
N MET A 79 -9.50 2.62 -9.68
CA MET A 79 -8.63 3.51 -8.91
C MET A 79 -8.19 4.72 -9.73
N SER A 80 -7.75 5.78 -9.04
CA SER A 80 -7.12 6.94 -9.69
C SER A 80 -5.85 6.50 -10.44
N PRO A 81 -5.71 6.82 -11.74
CA PRO A 81 -4.48 6.55 -12.50
C PRO A 81 -3.24 7.18 -11.86
N THR A 82 -3.36 8.40 -11.35
CA THR A 82 -2.29 9.11 -10.63
C THR A 82 -1.88 8.35 -9.37
N SER A 83 -2.85 7.95 -8.55
CA SER A 83 -2.57 7.21 -7.31
C SER A 83 -1.92 5.85 -7.57
N LEU A 84 -2.30 5.14 -8.64
CA LEU A 84 -1.66 3.88 -9.02
C LEU A 84 -0.17 4.08 -9.31
N LYS A 85 0.19 5.08 -10.13
CA LYS A 85 1.59 5.36 -10.47
C LYS A 85 2.40 5.87 -9.27
N ILE A 86 1.81 6.73 -8.44
CA ILE A 86 2.42 7.17 -7.17
C ILE A 86 2.73 5.97 -6.28
N THR A 87 1.75 5.06 -6.10
CA THR A 87 1.90 3.89 -5.23
C THR A 87 3.04 2.99 -5.70
N LEU A 88 3.09 2.65 -6.99
CA LEU A 88 4.15 1.80 -7.53
C LEU A 88 5.53 2.45 -7.33
N ARG A 89 5.67 3.73 -7.70
CA ARG A 89 6.92 4.47 -7.53
C ARG A 89 7.34 4.58 -6.07
N GLN A 90 6.39 4.84 -5.16
CA GLN A 90 6.63 4.91 -3.72
C GLN A 90 7.16 3.58 -3.17
N LEU A 91 6.58 2.44 -3.59
CA LEU A 91 7.05 1.10 -3.19
C LEU A 91 8.46 0.83 -3.70
N MET A 92 8.74 1.16 -4.96
CA MET A 92 10.07 0.99 -5.56
C MET A 92 11.12 1.85 -4.88
N GLU A 93 10.89 3.17 -4.75
CA GLU A 93 11.83 4.09 -4.11
C GLU A 93 12.00 3.79 -2.61
N GLY A 94 10.91 3.45 -1.93
CA GLY A 94 10.87 3.18 -0.48
C GLY A 94 11.65 1.94 -0.07
N SER A 95 11.76 0.93 -0.95
CA SER A 95 12.47 -0.33 -0.69
C SER A 95 13.95 -0.16 -0.30
N SER A 96 14.55 0.99 -0.66
CA SER A 96 15.96 1.30 -0.42
C SER A 96 16.18 2.43 0.61
N LYS A 97 15.12 2.93 1.24
CA LYS A 97 15.15 4.09 2.15
C LYS A 97 15.08 3.68 3.62
N THR A 98 15.64 4.51 4.49
CA THR A 98 15.40 4.46 5.94
C THR A 98 13.97 4.89 6.28
N LEU A 99 13.51 4.57 7.49
CA LEU A 99 12.18 4.98 7.96
C LEU A 99 11.99 6.51 7.89
N GLN A 100 12.99 7.30 8.31
CA GLN A 100 12.92 8.76 8.26
C GLN A 100 12.79 9.28 6.81
N GLU A 101 13.50 8.68 5.87
CA GLU A 101 13.44 9.05 4.45
C GLU A 101 12.08 8.67 3.83
N VAL A 102 11.53 7.49 4.17
CA VAL A 102 10.18 7.09 3.74
C VAL A 102 9.14 8.05 4.28
N LEU A 103 9.18 8.37 5.57
CA LEU A 103 8.22 9.30 6.17
C LEU A 103 8.34 10.72 5.58
N THR A 104 9.54 11.17 5.21
CA THR A 104 9.73 12.44 4.49
C THR A 104 9.09 12.38 3.09
N MET A 105 9.31 11.28 2.36
CA MET A 105 8.70 11.05 1.05
C MET A 105 7.17 11.01 1.14
N GLU A 106 6.61 10.26 2.08
CA GLU A 106 5.17 10.13 2.29
C GLU A 106 4.52 11.45 2.71
N TYR A 107 5.23 12.26 3.51
CA TYR A 107 4.78 13.61 3.83
C TYR A 107 4.65 14.47 2.56
N ARG A 108 5.68 14.47 1.68
CA ARG A 108 5.62 15.21 0.40
C ARG A 108 4.45 14.75 -0.47
N LEU A 109 4.27 13.43 -0.60
CA LEU A 109 3.17 12.82 -1.34
C LEU A 109 1.81 13.25 -0.79
N SER A 110 1.62 13.19 0.53
CA SER A 110 0.39 13.63 1.19
C SER A 110 0.07 15.09 0.86
N GLN A 111 1.06 15.99 1.01
CA GLN A 111 0.88 17.40 0.71
C GLN A 111 0.58 17.66 -0.78
N ALA A 112 1.18 16.88 -1.69
CA ALA A 112 0.89 16.97 -3.12
C ALA A 112 -0.52 16.47 -3.46
N CYS A 113 -0.91 15.31 -2.94
CA CYS A 113 -2.26 14.75 -3.12
C CYS A 113 -3.35 15.67 -2.58
N MET A 114 -3.13 16.32 -1.44
CA MET A 114 -4.07 17.30 -0.87
C MET A 114 -4.27 18.54 -1.75
N ARG A 115 -3.24 18.96 -2.50
CA ARG A 115 -3.34 20.05 -3.50
C ARG A 115 -3.97 19.58 -4.81
N GLY A 116 -3.95 18.28 -5.07
CA GLY A 116 -4.50 17.66 -6.27
C GLY A 116 -6.02 17.52 -6.26
N HIS A 117 -6.53 16.98 -7.36
CA HIS A 117 -7.96 16.77 -7.58
C HIS A 117 -8.48 15.48 -6.93
N ASP A 118 -7.80 14.36 -7.20
CA ASP A 118 -8.34 13.01 -6.97
C ASP A 118 -8.55 12.67 -5.50
N PHE A 119 -7.82 13.28 -4.57
CA PHE A 119 -8.08 13.10 -3.14
C PHE A 119 -9.49 13.57 -2.77
N HIS A 120 -9.87 14.79 -3.16
CA HIS A 120 -11.19 15.36 -2.86
C HIS A 120 -12.29 14.62 -3.61
N GLU A 121 -12.05 14.27 -4.87
CA GLU A 121 -13.02 13.51 -5.68
C GLU A 121 -13.26 12.11 -5.13
N GLY A 122 -12.22 11.43 -4.65
CA GLY A 122 -12.35 10.11 -4.03
C GLY A 122 -13.15 10.19 -2.73
N VAL A 123 -12.86 11.18 -1.88
CA VAL A 123 -13.64 11.44 -0.66
C VAL A 123 -15.10 11.75 -1.01
N ARG A 124 -15.35 12.58 -2.03
CA ARG A 124 -16.70 12.89 -2.49
C ARG A 124 -17.44 11.62 -2.91
N ALA A 125 -16.87 10.85 -3.83
CA ALA A 125 -17.52 9.67 -4.41
C ALA A 125 -17.79 8.55 -3.38
N VAL A 126 -16.91 8.38 -2.39
CA VAL A 126 -17.00 7.27 -1.42
C VAL A 126 -17.75 7.67 -0.15
N LEU A 127 -17.52 8.87 0.37
CA LEU A 127 -17.97 9.25 1.73
C LEU A 127 -19.08 10.31 1.73
N ILE A 128 -19.05 11.27 0.80
CA ILE A 128 -20.00 12.38 0.77
C ILE A 128 -21.24 11.99 -0.03
N ASP A 129 -21.07 11.80 -1.34
CA ASP A 129 -22.17 11.50 -2.26
C ASP A 129 -22.45 9.99 -2.34
N LYS A 130 -21.45 9.16 -2.01
CA LYS A 130 -21.55 7.68 -1.95
C LYS A 130 -22.02 7.06 -3.27
N ASP A 131 -21.69 7.69 -4.40
CA ASP A 131 -22.05 7.22 -5.73
C ASP A 131 -21.13 6.11 -6.27
N GLN A 132 -19.96 5.91 -5.64
CA GLN A 132 -18.92 5.00 -6.11
C GLN A 132 -18.50 5.24 -7.58
N SER A 133 -18.67 6.45 -8.10
CA SER A 133 -18.39 6.83 -9.48
C SER A 133 -17.45 8.05 -9.56
N PRO A 134 -16.24 7.94 -9.00
CA PRO A 134 -15.28 9.03 -9.03
C PRO A 134 -14.89 9.40 -10.46
N LYS A 135 -14.68 10.70 -10.70
CA LYS A 135 -14.25 11.29 -11.97
C LYS A 135 -12.77 11.66 -11.91
N TRP A 136 -11.91 10.66 -11.97
CA TRP A 136 -10.46 10.85 -11.86
C TRP A 136 -9.90 11.80 -12.91
N LYS A 137 -8.87 12.55 -12.52
CA LYS A 137 -8.15 13.48 -13.39
C LYS A 137 -6.63 13.28 -13.26
N PRO A 138 -5.96 12.77 -14.31
CA PRO A 138 -6.54 12.30 -15.58
C PRO A 138 -7.37 11.02 -15.43
N ALA A 139 -8.12 10.67 -16.48
CA ALA A 139 -8.99 9.49 -16.49
C ALA A 139 -8.27 8.22 -16.97
N ASP A 140 -7.20 8.38 -17.76
CA ASP A 140 -6.39 7.28 -18.28
C ASP A 140 -4.96 7.31 -17.71
N LEU A 141 -4.36 6.12 -17.52
CA LEU A 141 -2.96 5.97 -17.08
C LEU A 141 -1.97 6.63 -18.03
N LYS A 142 -2.23 6.58 -19.34
CA LYS A 142 -1.36 7.16 -20.37
C LYS A 142 -1.27 8.68 -20.31
N GLU A 143 -2.27 9.31 -19.71
CA GLU A 143 -2.33 10.76 -19.54
C GLU A 143 -1.57 11.24 -18.29
N VAL A 144 -1.21 10.33 -17.37
CA VAL A 144 -0.35 10.67 -16.23
C VAL A 144 1.08 10.76 -16.73
N THR A 145 1.59 11.99 -16.82
CA THR A 145 2.95 12.24 -17.31
C THR A 145 4.00 12.02 -16.21
N GLU A 146 5.24 11.76 -16.63
CA GLU A 146 6.38 11.70 -15.69
C GLU A 146 6.61 13.03 -14.98
N GLU A 147 6.29 14.16 -15.61
CA GLU A 147 6.38 15.47 -14.97
C GLU A 147 5.37 15.61 -13.83
N ASP A 148 4.10 15.22 -14.08
CA ASP A 148 3.06 15.21 -13.06
C ASP A 148 3.45 14.30 -11.90
N LEU A 149 3.97 13.11 -12.19
CA LEU A 149 4.42 12.18 -11.18
C LEU A 149 5.60 12.76 -10.39
N ASN A 150 6.62 13.30 -11.05
CA ASN A 150 7.76 13.94 -10.40
C ASN A 150 7.34 15.10 -9.49
N ASN A 151 6.31 15.87 -9.87
CA ASN A 151 5.78 16.95 -9.05
C ASN A 151 5.25 16.48 -7.69
N HIS A 152 4.76 15.25 -7.58
CA HIS A 152 4.29 14.69 -6.30
C HIS A 152 5.44 14.38 -5.34
N PHE A 153 6.62 14.02 -5.86
CA PHE A 153 7.80 13.64 -5.07
C PHE A 153 8.76 14.81 -4.78
N LYS A 154 8.49 16.01 -5.34
CA LYS A 154 9.34 17.19 -5.14
C LYS A 154 9.48 17.56 -3.67
N SER A 155 10.69 17.97 -3.29
CA SER A 155 10.95 18.53 -1.96
C SER A 155 10.11 19.78 -1.72
N LEU A 156 9.60 19.92 -0.49
CA LEU A 156 8.92 21.12 -0.01
C LEU A 156 9.91 22.16 0.54
N GLY A 157 11.22 21.97 0.32
CA GLY A 157 12.28 22.84 0.80
C GLY A 157 12.31 22.91 2.33
N SER A 158 12.25 24.13 2.88
CA SER A 158 12.24 24.35 4.33
C SER A 158 11.04 23.74 5.06
N SER A 159 9.98 23.42 4.32
CA SER A 159 8.72 22.87 4.81
C SER A 159 8.66 21.34 4.75
N ASP A 160 9.76 20.66 4.38
CA ASP A 160 9.83 19.20 4.50
C ASP A 160 9.73 18.75 5.97
N LEU A 161 9.26 17.52 6.17
CA LEU A 161 9.25 16.86 7.47
C LEU A 161 10.68 16.77 8.03
N LYS A 162 10.84 17.07 9.32
CA LYS A 162 12.12 17.04 10.03
C LYS A 162 12.03 16.08 11.21
N PHE A 163 13.13 15.36 11.46
CA PHE A 163 13.30 14.42 12.56
C PHE A 163 14.29 14.97 13.59
#